data_AF-A0A956RYD8-F1
#
_entry.id   AF-A0A956RYD8-F1
#
_cell.length_a   1.000
_cell.length_b   1.000
_cell.length_c   1.000
_cell.angle_alpha   90.00
_cell.angle_beta   90.00
_cell.angle_gamma   90.00
#
_symmetry.space_group_name_H-M   'P 1'
#
loop_
_entity.id
_entity.type
_entity.pdbx_description
1 polymer ?
#
loop_
_entity_poly.entity_id
_entity_poly.type
_entity_poly.pdbx_seq_one_letter_code
_entity_poly.pdbx_strand_id
1 'polypeptide(L)'
;MDDYQRLERIFAELSGLPASEREARVRERCAQDPPLLERALQLLAHYHDHDDWADLEEVIQREGEVAASPTGLPQQVGPYTILEELGRGGMGRVYAAERAGLGKRVALKVISSPFASLEAERRFDAEQRILARLEHPGIAALLDAGVTS
;
A
#
# COMPACT_ATOMS: atom_id res chain seq x y z
N MET A 1 8.22 -23.73 -4.11
CA MET A 1 7.92 -22.64 -3.16
C MET A 1 7.99 -21.37 -3.98
N ASP A 2 6.89 -20.63 -4.06
CA ASP A 2 6.82 -19.44 -4.92
C ASP A 2 7.75 -18.34 -4.38
N ASP A 3 8.37 -17.57 -5.27
CA ASP A 3 9.26 -16.46 -4.90
C ASP A 3 8.52 -15.44 -4.03
N TYR A 4 7.21 -15.30 -4.24
CA TYR A 4 6.33 -14.47 -3.42
C TYR A 4 6.31 -14.90 -1.95
N GLN A 5 6.13 -16.19 -1.67
CA GLN A 5 6.12 -16.73 -0.31
C GLN A 5 7.49 -16.56 0.38
N ARG A 6 8.58 -16.63 -0.38
CA ARG A 6 9.93 -16.38 0.15
C ARG A 6 10.11 -14.91 0.50
N LEU A 7 9.66 -13.99 -0.35
CA LEU A 7 9.69 -12.55 -0.09
C LEU A 7 8.80 -12.15 1.09
N GLU A 8 7.57 -12.64 1.17
CA GLU A 8 6.63 -12.34 2.26
C GLU A 8 7.21 -12.73 3.63
N ARG A 9 7.84 -13.91 3.72
CA ARG A 9 8.51 -14.36 4.94
C ARG A 9 9.72 -13.51 5.29
N ILE A 10 10.56 -13.15 4.32
CA ILE A 10 11.70 -12.24 4.56
C ILE A 10 11.16 -10.91 5.10
N PHE A 11 10.14 -10.35 4.46
CA PHE A 11 9.57 -9.07 4.84
C PHE A 11 8.91 -9.07 6.23
N ALA A 12 8.24 -10.16 6.59
CA ALA A 12 7.68 -10.36 7.93
C ALA A 12 8.77 -10.40 9.02
N GLU A 13 9.98 -10.91 8.70
CA GLU A 13 11.13 -10.84 9.61
C GLU A 13 11.71 -9.42 9.70
N LEU A 14 11.66 -8.63 8.61
CA LEU A 14 12.20 -7.26 8.57
C LEU A 14 11.35 -6.25 9.35
N SER A 15 10.04 -6.46 9.46
CA SER A 15 9.13 -5.52 10.14
C SER A 15 9.46 -5.35 11.63
N GLY A 16 10.08 -6.37 12.25
CA GLY A 16 10.54 -6.32 13.64
C GLY A 16 11.95 -5.74 13.83
N LEU A 17 12.64 -5.36 12.75
CA LEU A 17 14.01 -4.83 12.79
C LEU A 17 14.03 -3.31 12.56
N PRO A 18 14.98 -2.60 13.20
CA PRO A 18 15.27 -1.20 12.86
C PRO A 18 15.60 -1.04 11.38
N ALA A 19 15.18 0.07 10.77
CA ALA A 19 15.41 0.37 9.35
C ALA A 19 16.89 0.17 8.94
N SER A 20 17.82 0.61 9.79
CA SER A 20 19.28 0.46 9.60
C SER A 20 19.77 -0.99 9.48
N GLU A 21 19.01 -1.96 9.99
CA GLU A 21 19.39 -3.38 9.99
C GLU A 21 18.71 -4.19 8.88
N ARG A 22 17.65 -3.64 8.28
CA ARG A 22 16.82 -4.38 7.31
C ARG A 22 17.59 -4.76 6.05
N GLU A 23 18.43 -3.86 5.53
CA GLU A 23 19.18 -4.10 4.29
C GLU A 23 20.25 -5.19 4.46
N ALA A 24 20.97 -5.18 5.58
CA ALA A 24 21.93 -6.21 5.93
C ALA A 24 21.24 -7.59 6.06
N ARG A 25 20.05 -7.63 6.67
CA ARG A 25 19.27 -8.85 6.82
C ARG A 25 18.79 -9.41 5.48
N VAL A 26 18.34 -8.56 4.56
CA VAL A 26 17.97 -8.97 3.19
C VAL A 26 19.16 -9.59 2.46
N ARG A 27 20.34 -8.95 2.53
CA ARG A 27 21.57 -9.49 1.92
C ARG A 27 21.96 -10.84 2.48
N GLU A 28 21.88 -11.03 3.79
CA GLU A 28 22.17 -12.30 4.46
C GLU A 28 21.22 -13.41 3.97
N ARG A 29 19.92 -13.15 3.94
CA ARG A 29 18.88 -14.14 3.59
C ARG A 29 18.87 -14.53 2.12
N CYS A 30 19.21 -13.59 1.24
CA CYS A 30 19.23 -13.81 -0.20
C CYS A 30 20.65 -14.05 -0.76
N ALA A 31 21.65 -14.31 0.09
CA ALA A 31 23.05 -14.45 -0.33
C ALA A 31 23.29 -15.53 -1.40
N GLN A 32 22.45 -16.56 -1.43
CA GLN A 32 22.55 -17.69 -2.36
C GLN A 32 21.61 -17.56 -3.58
N ASP A 33 20.88 -16.45 -3.69
CA ASP A 33 19.85 -16.25 -4.70
C ASP A 33 19.87 -14.79 -5.21
N PRO A 34 20.80 -14.46 -6.13
CA PRO A 34 20.99 -13.08 -6.61
C PRO A 34 19.73 -12.44 -7.23
N PRO A 35 18.89 -13.16 -8.02
CA PRO A 35 17.62 -12.61 -8.51
C PRO A 35 16.64 -12.26 -7.39
N LEU A 36 16.56 -13.09 -6.34
CA LEU A 36 15.70 -12.80 -5.18
C LEU A 36 16.26 -11.64 -4.36
N LEU A 37 17.59 -11.52 -4.24
CA LEU A 37 18.25 -10.42 -3.55
C LEU A 37 17.93 -9.07 -4.20
N GLU A 38 18.04 -8.99 -5.52
CA GLU A 38 17.73 -7.78 -6.27
C GLU A 38 16.29 -7.33 -6.04
N ARG A 39 15.33 -8.27 -6.15
CA ARG A 39 13.91 -8.00 -5.91
C ARG A 39 13.62 -7.56 -4.47
N ALA A 40 14.25 -8.20 -3.48
CA ALA A 40 14.08 -7.86 -2.07
C ALA A 40 14.66 -6.49 -1.72
N LEU A 41 15.80 -6.11 -2.31
CA LEU A 41 16.38 -4.77 -2.14
C LEU A 41 15.54 -3.69 -2.82
N GLN A 42 15.00 -3.96 -4.02
CA GLN A 42 14.06 -3.05 -4.69
C GLN A 42 12.81 -2.81 -3.82
N LEU A 43 12.24 -3.86 -3.25
CA LEU A 43 11.11 -3.76 -2.30
C LEU A 43 11.47 -2.91 -1.08
N LEU A 44 12.64 -3.16 -0.48
CA LEU A 44 13.07 -2.46 0.73
C LEU A 44 13.32 -0.96 0.48
N ALA A 45 13.80 -0.59 -0.71
CA ALA A 45 13.97 0.81 -1.10
C ALA A 45 12.63 1.55 -1.19
N HIS A 46 11.56 0.89 -1.64
CA HIS A 46 10.21 1.47 -1.66
C HIS A 46 9.57 1.55 -0.26
N TYR A 47 10.04 0.74 0.69
CA TYR A 47 9.54 0.71 2.06
C TYR A 47 10.14 1.80 2.95
N HIS A 48 11.41 2.18 2.72
CA HIS A 48 12.12 3.17 3.53
C HIS A 48 11.56 4.60 3.47
N ASP A 49 10.80 4.95 2.43
CA ASP A 49 10.20 6.29 2.38
C ASP A 49 9.06 6.48 3.41
N HIS A 50 8.60 5.42 4.10
CA HIS A 50 7.25 5.39 4.72
C HIS A 50 7.18 4.84 6.15
N ASP A 51 8.25 4.94 6.95
CA ASP A 51 8.21 4.64 8.40
C ASP A 51 7.50 5.76 9.24
N ASP A 52 6.40 6.35 8.73
CA ASP A 52 5.55 7.35 9.42
C ASP A 52 4.26 6.74 10.01
N TRP A 53 4.22 5.42 10.21
CA TRP A 53 3.06 4.76 10.87
C TRP A 53 3.01 5.00 12.39
N ALA A 54 4.11 5.46 13.00
CA ALA A 54 4.17 5.77 14.42
C ALA A 54 3.36 7.03 14.80
N ASP A 55 3.03 7.89 13.83
CA ASP A 55 2.47 9.23 14.08
C ASP A 55 0.96 9.34 13.79
N LEU A 56 0.26 8.22 13.61
CA LEU A 56 -1.19 8.22 13.33
C LEU A 56 -2.03 8.93 14.41
N GLU A 57 -1.61 8.82 15.66
CA GLU A 57 -2.32 9.46 16.78
C GLU A 57 -2.12 10.99 16.78
N GLU A 58 -1.01 11.48 16.20
CA GLU A 58 -0.68 12.90 16.08
C GLU A 58 -1.29 13.52 14.81
N VAL A 59 -1.35 12.76 13.70
CA VAL A 59 -2.00 13.17 12.44
C VAL A 59 -3.51 13.33 12.61
N ILE A 60 -4.17 12.46 13.38
CA ILE A 60 -5.60 12.59 13.71
C ILE A 60 -5.88 13.88 14.51
N GLN A 61 -4.90 14.39 15.25
CA GLN A 61 -5.01 15.62 16.05
C GLN A 61 -4.61 16.89 15.29
N ARG A 62 -3.89 16.78 14.17
CA ARG A 62 -3.35 17.88 13.35
C ARG A 62 -4.11 18.05 12.04
N GLU A 63 -5.44 18.20 12.07
CA GLU A 63 -6.10 18.86 10.94
C GLU A 63 -5.67 20.34 10.94
N GLY A 64 -4.91 20.76 9.91
CA GLY A 64 -4.57 22.16 9.73
C GLY A 64 -3.77 22.53 8.49
N GLU A 65 -2.68 21.83 8.15
CA GLU A 65 -1.76 22.32 7.11
C GLU A 65 -1.07 21.16 6.36
N VAL A 66 -1.56 20.88 5.15
CA VAL A 66 -1.00 19.85 4.26
C VAL A 66 0.09 20.49 3.39
N ALA A 67 1.35 20.18 3.69
CA ALA A 67 2.50 20.52 2.85
C ALA A 67 2.77 19.39 1.85
N ALA A 68 2.64 19.70 0.57
CA ALA A 68 2.89 18.80 -0.55
C ALA A 68 4.37 18.37 -0.65
N SER A 69 4.62 17.08 -0.83
CA SER A 69 5.90 16.55 -1.34
C SER A 69 5.80 16.19 -2.83
N PRO A 70 6.83 16.44 -3.65
CA PRO A 70 6.71 16.50 -5.10
C PRO A 70 7.07 15.17 -5.77
N THR A 71 6.07 14.33 -6.02
CA THR A 71 6.02 13.41 -7.17
C THR A 71 4.55 13.28 -7.52
N GLY A 72 4.13 13.92 -8.62
CA GLY A 72 2.73 14.29 -8.86
C GLY A 72 1.74 13.15 -8.66
N LEU A 73 0.72 13.40 -7.82
CA LEU A 73 -0.41 12.50 -7.65
C LEU A 73 -1.03 12.21 -9.03
N PRO A 74 -1.46 10.96 -9.31
CA PRO A 74 -2.24 10.70 -10.50
C PRO A 74 -3.46 11.61 -10.47
N GLN A 75 -3.68 12.43 -11.51
CA GLN A 75 -4.78 13.41 -11.49
C GLN A 75 -6.15 12.73 -11.47
N GLN A 76 -6.22 11.49 -11.97
CA GLN A 76 -7.43 10.69 -12.07
C GLN A 76 -7.11 9.20 -12.01
N VAL A 77 -8.00 8.42 -11.40
CA VAL A 77 -7.99 6.94 -11.39
C VAL A 77 -9.39 6.47 -11.75
N GLY A 78 -9.59 5.99 -12.98
CA GLY A 78 -10.92 5.64 -13.49
C GLY A 78 -11.91 6.82 -13.35
N PRO A 79 -13.09 6.63 -12.73
CA PRO A 79 -14.07 7.71 -12.54
C PRO A 79 -13.75 8.64 -11.35
N TYR A 80 -12.61 8.47 -10.69
CA TYR A 80 -12.24 9.20 -9.47
C TYR A 80 -11.19 10.26 -9.76
N THR A 81 -11.49 11.52 -9.47
CA THR A 81 -10.52 12.62 -9.47
C THR A 81 -9.79 12.61 -8.13
N ILE A 82 -8.46 12.57 -8.16
CA ILE A 82 -7.65 12.55 -6.93
C ILE A 82 -7.50 13.97 -6.40
N LEU A 83 -7.74 14.12 -5.09
CA LEU A 83 -7.63 15.39 -4.38
C LEU A 83 -6.29 15.48 -3.66
N GLU A 84 -5.96 14.47 -2.84
CA GLU A 84 -4.74 14.39 -2.04
C GLU A 84 -4.42 12.94 -1.63
N GLU A 85 -3.19 12.68 -1.19
CA GLU A 85 -2.79 11.41 -0.56
C GLU A 85 -3.14 11.45 0.93
N LEU A 86 -3.95 10.50 1.40
CA LEU A 86 -4.31 10.34 2.82
C LEU A 86 -3.30 9.47 3.56
N GLY A 87 -2.59 8.61 2.85
CA GLY A 87 -1.56 7.77 3.43
C GLY A 87 -1.01 6.74 2.45
N ARG A 88 0.08 6.10 2.83
CA ARG A 88 0.74 5.07 2.04
C ARG A 88 1.40 4.03 2.94
N GLY A 89 1.43 2.79 2.47
CA GLY A 89 2.15 1.68 3.11
C GLY A 89 2.53 0.60 2.11
N GLY A 90 2.98 -0.56 2.60
CA GLY A 90 3.51 -1.64 1.75
C GLY A 90 2.54 -2.21 0.71
N MET A 91 1.23 -2.05 0.91
CA MET A 91 0.20 -2.50 -0.05
C MET A 91 -0.18 -1.44 -1.08
N GLY A 92 0.37 -0.22 -1.00
CA GLY A 92 0.05 0.87 -1.91
C GLY A 92 -0.37 2.16 -1.20
N ARG A 93 -1.16 2.98 -1.88
CA ARG A 93 -1.52 4.34 -1.46
C ARG A 93 -3.02 4.48 -1.25
N VAL A 94 -3.41 5.37 -0.35
CA VAL A 94 -4.80 5.75 -0.12
C VAL A 94 -4.94 7.23 -0.43
N TYR A 95 -5.89 7.57 -1.29
CA TYR A 95 -6.15 8.94 -1.70
C TYR A 95 -7.52 9.41 -1.23
N ALA A 96 -7.65 10.69 -0.93
CA ALA A 96 -8.96 11.33 -0.95
C ALA A 96 -9.29 11.58 -2.43
N ALA A 97 -10.46 11.12 -2.85
CA ALA A 97 -10.89 11.25 -4.23
C ALA A 97 -12.36 11.63 -4.31
N GLU A 98 -12.76 12.20 -5.43
CA GLU A 98 -14.15 12.51 -5.74
C GLU A 98 -14.60 11.73 -6.96
N ARG A 99 -15.74 11.03 -6.87
CA ARG A 99 -16.32 10.34 -8.02
C ARG A 99 -17.00 11.35 -8.93
N ALA A 100 -16.55 11.43 -10.18
CA ALA A 100 -17.10 12.34 -11.18
C ALA A 100 -18.63 12.17 -11.32
N GLY A 101 -19.36 13.29 -11.30
CA GLY A 101 -20.81 13.34 -11.46
C GLY A 101 -21.64 13.06 -10.21
N LEU A 102 -21.04 12.63 -9.08
CA LEU A 102 -21.77 12.33 -7.85
C LEU A 102 -21.38 13.22 -6.66
N GLY A 103 -20.28 13.98 -6.74
CA GLY A 103 -19.85 14.89 -5.66
C GLY A 103 -19.41 14.21 -4.37
N LYS A 104 -19.35 12.87 -4.35
CA LYS A 104 -19.09 12.09 -3.14
C LYS A 104 -17.58 11.92 -2.97
N ARG A 105 -17.04 12.45 -1.86
CA ARG A 105 -15.68 12.18 -1.41
C ARG A 105 -15.56 10.74 -0.90
N VAL A 106 -14.47 10.07 -1.27
CA VAL A 106 -14.16 8.69 -0.92
C VAL A 106 -12.68 8.55 -0.57
N ALA A 107 -12.35 7.53 0.24
CA ALA A 107 -10.98 7.05 0.37
C ALA A 107 -10.74 5.97 -0.70
N LEU A 108 -9.85 6.23 -1.64
CA LEU A 108 -9.49 5.32 -2.73
C LEU A 108 -8.15 4.66 -2.42
N LYS A 109 -8.17 3.37 -2.05
CA LYS A 109 -6.95 2.57 -1.88
C LYS A 109 -6.50 2.02 -3.24
N VAL A 110 -5.38 2.51 -3.74
CA VAL A 110 -4.71 2.03 -4.95
C VAL A 110 -3.60 1.07 -4.54
N ILE A 111 -3.74 -0.18 -4.95
CA ILE A 111 -2.76 -1.23 -4.63
C ILE A 111 -1.60 -1.14 -5.62
N SER A 112 -0.41 -0.85 -5.12
CA SER A 112 0.82 -0.79 -5.91
C SER A 112 1.59 -2.08 -5.66
N SER A 113 1.20 -3.18 -6.31
CA SER A 113 2.02 -4.38 -6.23
C SER A 113 3.14 -4.31 -7.28
N PRO A 114 4.43 -4.26 -6.89
CA PRO A 114 5.54 -4.46 -7.84
C PRO A 114 5.55 -5.88 -8.42
N PHE A 115 4.71 -6.77 -7.89
CA PHE A 115 4.46 -8.12 -8.38
C PHE A 115 2.95 -8.31 -8.53
N ALA A 116 2.38 -7.81 -9.62
CA ALA A 116 1.06 -8.24 -10.07
C ALA A 116 1.13 -9.76 -10.36
N SER A 117 0.96 -10.56 -9.32
CA SER A 117 0.93 -12.02 -9.40
C SER A 117 -0.52 -12.48 -9.33
N LEU A 118 -0.80 -13.64 -9.93
CA LEU A 118 -2.09 -14.33 -9.82
C LEU A 118 -2.53 -14.54 -8.35
N GLU A 119 -1.59 -14.60 -7.41
CA GLU A 119 -1.90 -14.73 -5.98
C GLU A 119 -2.33 -13.39 -5.35
N ALA A 120 -1.73 -12.27 -5.75
CA ALA A 120 -2.16 -10.94 -5.32
C ALA A 120 -3.57 -10.61 -5.83
N GLU A 121 -3.88 -10.95 -7.09
CA GLU A 121 -5.23 -10.83 -7.65
C GLU A 121 -6.25 -11.67 -6.88
N ARG A 122 -5.91 -12.92 -6.55
CA ARG A 122 -6.78 -13.79 -5.74
C ARG A 122 -7.03 -13.26 -4.33
N ARG A 123 -6.00 -12.70 -3.69
CA ARG A 123 -6.13 -12.05 -2.38
C ARG A 123 -7.02 -10.81 -2.48
N PHE A 124 -6.85 -10.01 -3.52
CA PHE A 124 -7.72 -8.85 -3.79
C PHE A 124 -9.18 -9.26 -3.97
N ASP A 125 -9.46 -10.27 -4.80
CA ASP A 125 -10.80 -10.81 -5.00
C ASP A 125 -11.44 -11.32 -3.70
N ALA A 126 -10.64 -11.98 -2.86
CA ALA A 126 -11.10 -12.50 -1.57
C ALA A 126 -11.44 -11.35 -0.61
N GLU A 127 -10.56 -10.34 -0.48
CA GLU A 127 -10.81 -9.16 0.34
C GLU A 127 -12.06 -8.40 -0.13
N GLN A 128 -12.17 -8.17 -1.43
CA GLN A 128 -13.34 -7.51 -2.02
C GLN A 128 -14.64 -8.23 -1.64
N ARG A 129 -14.67 -9.57 -1.76
CA ARG A 129 -15.86 -10.38 -1.41
C ARG A 129 -16.20 -10.33 0.07
N ILE A 130 -15.21 -10.28 0.95
CA ILE A 130 -15.42 -10.18 2.40
C ILE A 130 -15.98 -8.79 2.72
N LEU A 131 -15.33 -7.73 2.27
CA LEU A 131 -15.72 -6.35 2.54
C LEU A 131 -17.10 -6.00 1.95
N ALA A 132 -17.43 -6.53 0.77
CA ALA A 132 -18.74 -6.34 0.14
C ALA A 132 -19.91 -6.92 0.95
N ARG A 133 -19.64 -7.81 1.91
CA ARG A 133 -20.67 -8.40 2.80
C ARG A 133 -20.73 -7.72 4.16
N LEU A 134 -19.83 -6.80 4.45
CA LEU A 134 -19.78 -6.09 5.74
C LEU A 134 -20.56 -4.78 5.64
N GLU A 135 -21.74 -4.77 6.23
CA GLU A 135 -22.53 -3.56 6.45
C GLU A 135 -22.69 -3.34 7.95
N HIS A 136 -21.94 -2.37 8.49
CA HIS A 136 -22.02 -2.03 9.90
C HIS A 136 -21.59 -0.57 10.11
N PRO A 137 -22.26 0.22 10.97
CA PRO A 137 -21.92 1.63 11.20
C PRO A 137 -20.48 1.85 11.72
N GLY A 138 -19.88 0.85 12.36
CA GLY A 138 -18.49 0.88 12.84
C GLY A 138 -17.43 0.33 11.87
N ILE A 139 -17.81 -0.04 10.65
CA ILE A 139 -16.89 -0.60 9.64
C ILE A 139 -17.01 0.25 8.37
N ALA A 140 -15.87 0.64 7.79
CA ALA A 140 -15.86 1.37 6.53
C ALA A 140 -16.48 0.51 5.41
N ALA A 141 -17.50 1.03 4.75
CA ALA A 141 -18.18 0.33 3.67
C ALA A 141 -17.35 0.36 2.38
N LEU A 142 -17.26 -0.79 1.70
CA LEU A 142 -16.70 -0.86 0.36
C LEU A 142 -17.73 -0.36 -0.65
N LEU A 143 -17.44 0.76 -1.31
CA LEU A 143 -18.36 1.36 -2.29
C LEU A 143 -18.18 0.80 -3.70
N ASP A 144 -16.94 0.49 -4.06
CA ASP A 144 -16.53 0.07 -5.40
C ASP A 144 -15.15 -0.60 -5.31
N ALA A 145 -14.86 -1.50 -6.24
CA ALA A 145 -13.54 -2.13 -6.39
C ALA A 145 -13.38 -2.63 -7.83
N GLY A 146 -12.19 -2.41 -8.38
CA GLY A 146 -11.85 -2.82 -9.73
C GLY A 146 -10.37 -2.66 -10.04
N VAL A 147 -10.00 -3.01 -11.26
CA VAL A 147 -8.63 -2.89 -11.78
C VAL A 147 -8.63 -1.82 -12.87
N THR A 148 -7.64 -0.93 -12.83
CA THR A 148 -7.40 0.05 -13.90
C THR A 148 -6.04 -0.22 -14.52
N SER A 149 -5.97 -0.12 -15.85
CA SER A 149 -4.76 -0.26 -16.66
C SER A 149 -4.12 1.09 -16.96
#